data_AF-A0A4Z0GYD7-F1
#
_entry.id   AF-A0A4Z0GYD7-F1
#
_cell.length_a   1.000
_cell.length_b   1.000
_cell.length_c   1.000
_cell.angle_alpha   90.00
_cell.angle_beta   90.00
_cell.angle_gamma   90.00
#
_symmetry.space_group_name_H-M   'P 1'
#
loop_
_entity.id
_entity.type
_entity.pdbx_description
1 polymer ?
#
loop_
_entity_poly.entity_id
_entity_poly.type
_entity_poly.pdbx_seq_one_letter_code
_entity_poly.pdbx_strand_id
1 'polypeptide(L)'
;METITVKKADISSAFLFYGEMKKVKKLIPILVLVFILGLPGIAFASDQQKVIISFDGAIQLEELQDIDYEVIHEYPSIHAVAVEIAQEEIDDVEALNSVQYVEKERSLKVSVEQSNWGYSEVDADVSKSLGLTGEGVKVAVIDTGVDKDHPDLNIAGGKNFVEGSSDYDDQNGHGTHVAGIINAQPNDIGTIGVAPDAKLYAVKALDQGGKGNQIDVIAAIQWAIAKDMDIINLSFTSPYASEVTVNSKTLADIIKEAHSQGIFVVAASGNDKSGEGQKTDDVMYPGRYDFVYSVGSVDQDLERSYFSYGGKSIDFVAPGERIRSTYVGDEGESTYGYLSGTSMSSPFVAGSIALYKELYPNYSFKQIEELLFDNAKDLGSKGNDSSYGHGFLLAPASYFSDVDRKRWYIDYVNRLAKDGSLEGYQDKTFRPTNDITRQEVVTVVGRTLGLDGTKRKTKFEDVPSDLYSSGYVASATDKGIIQGYPSDRFKPKQSITRGEVAVIIENAFGPFDSNKKATFSDVDADAYYADEVSALAEEEIITGYADGLYKPDQPIKRSELAAVLSKVLYENLR
;
A
#
# COMPACT_ATOMS: atom_id res chain seq x y z
N MET A 1 6.98 -57.17 -12.89
CA MET A 1 6.97 -57.39 -14.34
C MET A 1 6.83 -56.03 -14.99
N GLU A 2 7.79 -55.73 -15.85
CA GLU A 2 7.98 -54.48 -16.61
C GLU A 2 6.91 -54.26 -17.68
N THR A 3 6.50 -52.98 -17.80
CA THR A 3 6.45 -52.12 -19.01
C THR A 3 5.91 -52.66 -20.36
N ILE A 4 4.98 -51.91 -20.99
CA ILE A 4 5.05 -51.28 -22.35
C ILE A 4 3.66 -51.09 -23.03
N THR A 5 3.23 -49.83 -23.08
CA THR A 5 2.87 -48.91 -24.20
C THR A 5 2.09 -49.27 -25.50
N VAL A 6 1.27 -48.27 -25.93
CA VAL A 6 0.71 -47.84 -27.26
C VAL A 6 -0.36 -48.74 -27.93
N LYS A 7 -1.40 -48.30 -28.69
CA LYS A 7 -1.54 -47.17 -29.66
C LYS A 7 -3.01 -46.80 -30.03
N LYS A 8 -3.15 -45.63 -30.67
CA LYS A 8 -4.31 -44.90 -31.28
C LYS A 8 -5.13 -45.69 -32.33
N ALA A 9 -6.43 -45.36 -32.50
CA ALA A 9 -7.22 -45.72 -33.70
C ALA A 9 -8.23 -44.62 -34.10
N ASP A 10 -8.39 -44.48 -35.41
CA ASP A 10 -9.11 -43.46 -36.19
C ASP A 10 -10.60 -43.73 -36.43
N ILE A 11 -11.35 -42.62 -36.45
CA ILE A 11 -12.43 -42.14 -37.33
C ILE A 11 -13.07 -43.11 -38.36
N SER A 12 -14.40 -43.23 -38.27
CA SER A 12 -15.39 -43.41 -39.36
C SER A 12 -16.73 -42.85 -38.84
N SER A 13 -17.71 -42.30 -39.55
CA SER A 13 -18.03 -42.03 -40.95
C SER A 13 -19.42 -41.34 -40.96
N ALA A 14 -19.71 -40.39 -41.85
CA ALA A 14 -21.09 -40.06 -42.26
C ALA A 14 -21.14 -39.39 -43.66
N PHE A 15 -21.59 -40.17 -44.65
CA PHE A 15 -22.23 -39.78 -45.92
C PHE A 15 -23.61 -39.12 -45.61
N LEU A 16 -24.36 -38.36 -46.43
CA LEU A 16 -24.35 -37.80 -47.80
C LEU A 16 -25.59 -36.88 -47.87
N PHE A 17 -25.59 -35.79 -48.63
CA PHE A 17 -26.49 -35.61 -49.79
C PHE A 17 -26.09 -34.40 -50.64
N TYR A 18 -26.34 -34.55 -51.94
CA TYR A 18 -25.73 -33.88 -53.09
C TYR A 18 -26.63 -32.80 -53.70
N GLY A 19 -26.06 -31.81 -54.39
CA GLY A 19 -26.76 -30.89 -55.30
C GLY A 19 -25.81 -29.91 -56.02
N GLU A 20 -25.48 -30.23 -57.28
CA GLU A 20 -24.55 -29.66 -58.31
C GLU A 20 -24.37 -28.12 -58.38
N MET A 21 -23.19 -27.47 -58.60
CA MET A 21 -21.99 -27.56 -59.47
C MET A 21 -22.08 -27.04 -60.93
N LYS A 22 -21.28 -25.99 -61.26
CA LYS A 22 -20.25 -25.87 -62.35
C LYS A 22 -20.02 -24.39 -62.73
N LYS A 23 -18.82 -23.83 -62.97
CA LYS A 23 -17.56 -24.34 -63.56
C LYS A 23 -16.30 -23.63 -63.03
N VAL A 24 -15.19 -24.37 -63.04
CA VAL A 24 -13.77 -23.95 -62.89
C VAL A 24 -12.98 -24.45 -64.11
N LYS A 25 -11.97 -23.71 -64.60
CA LYS A 25 -10.70 -24.15 -65.26
C LYS A 25 -9.74 -22.94 -65.29
N LYS A 26 -8.40 -22.98 -65.14
CA LYS A 26 -7.34 -23.98 -64.86
C LYS A 26 -6.02 -23.19 -64.61
N LEU A 27 -5.11 -23.75 -63.79
CA LEU A 27 -3.69 -23.34 -63.60
C LEU A 27 -2.77 -23.68 -64.80
N ILE A 28 -1.60 -23.02 -64.92
CA ILE A 28 -0.21 -23.57 -64.82
C ILE A 28 0.87 -22.52 -65.27
N PRO A 29 2.13 -22.57 -64.75
CA PRO A 29 3.00 -21.41 -64.49
C PRO A 29 4.16 -21.24 -65.49
N ILE A 30 4.74 -20.03 -65.56
CA ILE A 30 6.04 -19.78 -66.21
C ILE A 30 6.86 -18.84 -65.33
N LEU A 31 8.03 -19.33 -64.93
CA LEU A 31 9.11 -18.61 -64.27
C LEU A 31 9.78 -17.67 -65.30
N VAL A 32 9.61 -16.35 -65.14
CA VAL A 32 10.43 -15.36 -65.83
C VAL A 32 10.91 -14.34 -64.80
N LEU A 33 12.23 -14.37 -64.56
CA LEU A 33 12.97 -13.38 -63.83
C LEU A 33 13.07 -12.13 -64.73
N VAL A 34 12.28 -11.09 -64.43
CA VAL A 34 12.44 -9.76 -65.04
C VAL A 34 12.58 -8.75 -63.90
N PHE A 35 13.80 -8.21 -63.81
CA PHE A 35 14.14 -7.01 -63.07
C PHE A 35 13.46 -5.83 -63.78
N ILE A 36 12.36 -5.31 -63.24
CA ILE A 36 11.83 -3.99 -63.58
C ILE A 36 11.74 -3.20 -62.27
N LEU A 37 12.44 -2.07 -62.26
CA LEU A 37 12.43 -1.05 -61.22
C LEU A 37 11.00 -0.63 -60.87
N GLY A 38 10.50 -1.09 -59.72
CA GLY A 38 9.28 -0.59 -59.10
C GLY A 38 9.64 0.46 -58.05
N LEU A 39 9.32 1.72 -58.32
CA LEU A 39 9.14 2.73 -57.28
C LEU A 39 8.05 2.23 -56.32
N PRO A 40 8.26 2.24 -55.00
CA PRO A 40 7.18 1.94 -54.06
C PRO A 40 6.20 3.10 -54.08
N GLY A 41 5.03 2.88 -54.68
CA GLY A 41 3.84 3.62 -54.30
C GLY A 41 3.53 3.27 -52.85
N ILE A 42 3.73 4.23 -51.95
CA ILE A 42 3.27 4.14 -50.57
C ILE A 42 1.74 4.25 -50.66
N ALA A 43 1.04 3.13 -50.45
CA ALA A 43 -0.36 3.19 -50.06
C ALA A 43 -0.36 3.63 -48.60
N PHE A 44 -0.79 4.87 -48.34
CA PHE A 44 -1.18 5.27 -47.00
C PHE A 44 -2.47 4.50 -46.70
N ALA A 45 -2.44 3.61 -45.70
CA ALA A 45 -3.67 3.11 -45.12
C ALA A 45 -4.34 4.31 -44.43
N SER A 46 -5.56 4.68 -44.84
CA SER A 46 -6.33 5.70 -44.13
C SER A 46 -6.64 5.15 -42.74
N ASP A 47 -6.34 5.92 -41.70
CA ASP A 47 -6.70 5.58 -40.33
C ASP A 47 -8.21 5.77 -40.17
N GLN A 48 -8.95 4.67 -40.29
CA GLN A 48 -10.41 4.63 -40.23
C GLN A 48 -10.87 4.57 -38.77
N GLN A 49 -11.90 5.34 -38.45
CA GLN A 49 -12.43 5.53 -37.12
C GLN A 49 -13.94 5.30 -37.12
N LYS A 50 -14.46 4.72 -36.05
CA LYS A 50 -15.90 4.53 -35.88
C LYS A 50 -16.45 5.69 -35.08
N VAL A 51 -17.47 6.34 -35.63
CA VAL A 51 -18.13 7.50 -35.00
C VAL A 51 -19.64 7.38 -35.10
N ILE A 52 -20.35 8.08 -34.21
CA ILE A 52 -21.79 8.28 -34.22
C ILE A 52 -22.03 9.75 -34.56
N ILE A 53 -22.64 10.01 -35.71
CA ILE A 53 -23.02 11.35 -36.16
C ILE A 53 -24.49 11.56 -35.78
N SER A 54 -24.78 12.57 -34.96
CA SER A 54 -26.14 12.98 -34.60
C SER A 54 -26.56 14.19 -35.42
N PHE A 55 -27.80 14.22 -35.91
CA PHE A 55 -28.35 15.28 -36.75
C PHE A 55 -29.40 16.12 -36.02
N ASP A 56 -29.46 17.41 -36.33
CA ASP A 56 -30.56 18.31 -35.94
C ASP A 56 -31.78 18.06 -36.85
N GLY A 57 -32.53 16.99 -36.57
CA GLY A 57 -33.73 16.58 -37.31
C GLY A 57 -33.55 15.28 -38.07
N ALA A 58 -34.19 15.08 -39.23
CA ALA A 58 -34.05 13.82 -39.97
C ALA A 58 -32.58 13.57 -40.37
N ILE A 59 -32.18 12.29 -40.43
CA ILE A 59 -30.83 11.88 -40.87
C ILE A 59 -30.62 12.36 -42.31
N GLN A 60 -29.52 13.08 -42.57
CA GLN A 60 -29.20 13.71 -43.85
C GLN A 60 -27.90 13.13 -44.45
N LEU A 61 -27.89 11.84 -44.81
CA LEU A 61 -26.72 11.17 -45.42
C LEU A 61 -26.28 11.80 -46.76
N GLU A 62 -27.17 12.53 -47.42
CA GLU A 62 -26.89 13.26 -48.66
C GLU A 62 -25.83 14.36 -48.46
N GLU A 63 -25.72 14.93 -47.25
CA GLU A 63 -24.67 15.91 -46.93
C GLU A 63 -23.28 15.29 -46.77
N LEU A 64 -23.21 13.96 -46.60
CA LEU A 64 -21.96 13.21 -46.48
C LEU A 64 -21.48 12.67 -47.84
N GLN A 65 -22.17 12.94 -48.95
CA GLN A 65 -21.92 12.29 -50.25
C GLN A 65 -20.51 12.47 -50.83
N ASP A 66 -19.79 13.50 -50.40
CA ASP A 66 -18.43 13.83 -50.85
C ASP A 66 -17.34 13.25 -49.91
N ILE A 67 -17.77 12.57 -48.84
CA ILE A 67 -16.92 11.96 -47.82
C ILE A 67 -16.92 10.44 -48.03
N ASP A 68 -15.75 9.80 -47.91
CA ASP A 68 -15.65 8.34 -47.95
C ASP A 68 -15.96 7.75 -46.56
N TYR A 69 -17.11 7.06 -46.45
CA TYR A 69 -17.57 6.43 -45.20
C TYR A 69 -18.32 5.13 -45.46
N GLU A 70 -18.30 4.22 -44.48
CA GLU A 70 -19.11 3.01 -44.45
C GLU A 70 -20.16 3.11 -43.34
N VAL A 71 -21.45 2.99 -43.67
CA VAL A 71 -22.53 2.97 -42.67
C VAL A 71 -22.51 1.67 -41.90
N ILE A 72 -22.35 1.76 -40.58
CA ILE A 72 -22.41 0.63 -39.66
C ILE A 72 -23.86 0.42 -39.21
N HIS A 73 -24.52 1.49 -38.77
CA HIS A 73 -25.87 1.42 -38.22
C HIS A 73 -26.60 2.76 -38.24
N GLU A 74 -27.90 2.77 -38.51
CA GLU A 74 -28.75 3.97 -38.34
C GLU A 74 -29.61 3.87 -37.08
N TYR A 75 -29.78 4.99 -36.39
CA TYR A 75 -30.62 5.15 -35.20
C TYR A 75 -31.74 6.18 -35.45
N PRO A 76 -32.79 5.86 -36.23
CA PRO A 76 -33.78 6.84 -36.68
C PRO A 76 -34.53 7.55 -35.54
N SER A 77 -34.70 6.87 -34.39
CA SER A 77 -35.43 7.41 -33.23
C SER A 77 -34.69 8.53 -32.51
N ILE A 78 -33.37 8.61 -32.68
CA ILE A 78 -32.51 9.65 -32.09
C ILE A 78 -31.75 10.42 -33.16
N HIS A 79 -32.17 10.28 -34.42
CA HIS A 79 -31.60 11.04 -35.53
C HIS A 79 -30.07 10.90 -35.65
N ALA A 80 -29.54 9.68 -35.50
CA ALA A 80 -28.10 9.45 -35.54
C ALA A 80 -27.71 8.29 -36.48
N VAL A 81 -26.46 8.27 -36.93
CA VAL A 81 -25.86 7.19 -37.73
C VAL A 81 -24.47 6.86 -37.22
N ALA A 82 -24.18 5.59 -37.01
CA ALA A 82 -22.83 5.09 -36.79
C ALA A 82 -22.17 4.80 -38.14
N VAL A 83 -20.98 5.35 -38.37
CA VAL A 83 -20.18 5.18 -39.59
C VAL A 83 -18.72 4.84 -39.25
N GLU A 84 -18.06 4.16 -40.18
CA GLU A 84 -16.60 4.07 -40.25
C GLU A 84 -16.12 5.11 -41.27
N ILE A 85 -15.26 6.02 -40.84
CA ILE A 85 -14.84 7.21 -41.61
C ILE A 85 -13.36 7.51 -41.36
N ALA A 86 -12.66 8.11 -42.32
CA ALA A 86 -11.28 8.53 -42.11
C ALA A 86 -11.19 9.60 -41.01
N GLN A 87 -10.20 9.48 -40.10
CA GLN A 87 -10.00 10.41 -38.98
C GLN A 87 -9.86 11.88 -39.41
N GLU A 88 -9.34 12.13 -40.63
CA GLU A 88 -9.17 13.47 -41.19
C GLU A 88 -10.48 14.13 -41.65
N GLU A 89 -11.55 13.37 -41.84
CA GLU A 89 -12.85 13.86 -42.30
C GLU A 89 -13.79 14.22 -41.14
N ILE A 90 -13.44 13.87 -39.88
CA ILE A 90 -14.30 14.07 -38.71
C ILE A 90 -14.59 15.55 -38.45
N ASP A 91 -13.57 16.42 -38.54
CA ASP A 91 -13.73 17.86 -38.32
C ASP A 91 -14.64 18.50 -39.39
N ASP A 92 -14.58 18.00 -40.63
CA ASP A 92 -15.42 18.46 -41.74
C ASP A 92 -16.88 18.03 -41.55
N VAL A 93 -17.12 16.82 -41.03
CA VAL A 93 -18.47 16.36 -40.65
C VAL A 93 -19.03 17.16 -39.47
N GLU A 94 -18.23 17.45 -38.45
CA GLU A 94 -18.65 18.27 -37.30
C GLU A 94 -19.03 19.70 -37.70
N ALA A 95 -18.46 20.23 -38.78
CA ALA A 95 -18.74 21.57 -39.27
C ALA A 95 -20.07 21.70 -40.07
N LEU A 96 -20.74 20.59 -40.40
CA LEU A 96 -22.00 20.60 -41.13
C LEU A 96 -23.14 21.16 -40.27
N ASN A 97 -23.95 22.07 -40.84
CA ASN A 97 -25.06 22.69 -40.11
C ASN A 97 -26.16 21.70 -39.71
N SER A 98 -26.25 20.56 -40.40
CA SER A 98 -27.22 19.50 -40.09
C SER A 98 -26.75 18.59 -38.96
N VAL A 99 -25.46 18.62 -38.60
CA VAL A 99 -24.85 17.78 -37.56
C VAL A 99 -24.93 18.50 -36.22
N GLN A 100 -25.52 17.83 -35.23
CA GLN A 100 -25.62 18.32 -33.85
C GLN A 100 -24.34 18.02 -33.06
N TYR A 101 -23.77 16.83 -33.24
CA TYR A 101 -22.48 16.42 -32.69
C TYR A 101 -21.98 15.15 -33.39
N VAL A 102 -20.66 14.92 -33.32
CA VAL A 102 -20.03 13.65 -33.66
C VAL A 102 -19.45 13.05 -32.37
N GLU A 103 -19.76 11.79 -32.10
CA GLU A 103 -19.28 11.05 -30.94
C GLU A 103 -18.41 9.89 -31.40
N LYS A 104 -17.13 9.84 -31.01
CA LYS A 104 -16.28 8.69 -31.31
C LYS A 104 -16.79 7.43 -30.60
N GLU A 105 -16.69 6.27 -31.26
CA GLU A 105 -17.05 4.98 -30.66
C GLU A 105 -16.24 4.76 -29.38
N ARG A 106 -16.94 4.53 -28.27
CA ARG A 106 -16.30 4.15 -27.00
C ARG A 106 -16.39 2.64 -26.82
N SER A 107 -15.28 2.01 -26.47
CA SER A 107 -15.29 0.59 -26.12
C SER A 107 -16.03 0.37 -24.79
N LEU A 108 -17.16 -0.36 -24.82
CA LEU A 108 -17.88 -0.76 -23.61
C LEU A 108 -17.35 -2.11 -23.14
N LYS A 109 -16.59 -2.13 -22.04
CA LYS A 109 -16.16 -3.36 -21.36
C LYS A 109 -16.97 -3.55 -20.09
N VAL A 110 -17.39 -4.79 -19.82
CA VAL A 110 -17.83 -5.18 -18.47
C VAL A 110 -16.60 -5.06 -17.56
N SER A 111 -16.52 -3.95 -16.84
CA SER A 111 -15.50 -3.70 -15.84
C SER A 111 -16.04 -4.24 -14.51
N VAL A 112 -15.36 -5.26 -13.99
CA VAL A 112 -15.56 -5.73 -12.60
C VAL A 112 -14.35 -5.23 -11.83
N GLU A 113 -14.55 -4.75 -10.61
CA GLU A 113 -13.43 -4.47 -9.69
C GLU A 113 -12.52 -5.70 -9.62
N GLN A 114 -11.28 -5.55 -10.07
CA GLN A 114 -10.24 -6.55 -9.96
C GLN A 114 -9.20 -6.01 -9.00
N SER A 115 -9.20 -6.54 -7.78
CA SER A 115 -8.16 -6.21 -6.81
C SER A 115 -6.79 -6.54 -7.39
N ASN A 116 -5.94 -5.53 -7.42
CA ASN A 116 -4.50 -5.67 -7.55
C ASN A 116 -3.97 -6.59 -6.41
N TRP A 117 -3.07 -7.52 -6.73
CA TRP A 117 -2.52 -8.46 -5.74
C TRP A 117 -1.83 -7.73 -4.59
N GLY A 118 -1.18 -6.61 -4.90
CA GLY A 118 -0.46 -5.83 -3.90
C GLY A 118 -1.37 -5.21 -2.85
N TYR A 119 -2.66 -4.99 -3.15
CA TYR A 119 -3.62 -4.40 -2.20
C TYR A 119 -3.79 -5.28 -0.95
N SER A 120 -4.07 -6.56 -1.14
CA SER A 120 -4.16 -7.51 -0.02
C SER A 120 -2.79 -7.83 0.57
N GLU A 121 -1.72 -7.90 -0.24
CA GLU A 121 -0.40 -8.27 0.29
C GLU A 121 0.18 -7.21 1.24
N VAL A 122 -0.13 -5.92 1.03
CA VAL A 122 0.23 -4.85 1.98
C VAL A 122 -0.75 -4.72 3.14
N ASP A 123 -1.68 -5.66 3.36
CA ASP A 123 -2.71 -5.60 4.41
C ASP A 123 -3.66 -4.38 4.29
N ALA A 124 -3.86 -3.84 3.08
CA ALA A 124 -4.78 -2.71 2.89
C ALA A 124 -6.26 -3.15 3.03
N ASP A 125 -6.59 -4.39 2.69
CA ASP A 125 -7.91 -4.98 2.94
C ASP A 125 -8.18 -5.17 4.45
N VAL A 126 -7.16 -5.57 5.21
CA VAL A 126 -7.20 -5.61 6.68
C VAL A 126 -7.43 -4.22 7.21
N SER A 127 -6.67 -3.21 6.76
CA SER A 127 -6.85 -1.80 7.15
C SER A 127 -8.26 -1.28 6.82
N LYS A 128 -8.79 -1.60 5.63
CA LYS A 128 -10.16 -1.27 5.21
C LYS A 128 -11.19 -1.92 6.11
N SER A 129 -10.98 -3.16 6.58
CA SER A 129 -11.87 -3.82 7.54
C SER A 129 -11.93 -3.12 8.91
N LEU A 130 -10.91 -2.32 9.23
CA LEU A 130 -10.86 -1.44 10.40
C LEU A 130 -11.50 -0.07 10.12
N GLY A 131 -11.97 0.15 8.89
CA GLY A 131 -12.51 1.41 8.38
C GLY A 131 -11.45 2.46 8.09
N LEU A 132 -10.17 2.08 7.93
CA LEU A 132 -9.12 3.01 7.50
C LEU A 132 -9.15 3.11 5.98
N THR A 133 -9.13 4.34 5.48
CA THR A 133 -9.22 4.65 4.05
C THR A 133 -8.29 5.79 3.63
N GLY A 134 -7.52 6.35 4.57
CA GLY A 134 -6.67 7.52 4.38
C GLY A 134 -7.42 8.84 4.57
N GLU A 135 -8.62 8.79 5.15
CA GLU A 135 -9.50 9.96 5.29
C GLU A 135 -8.77 11.12 5.97
N GLY A 136 -8.84 12.30 5.35
CA GLY A 136 -8.30 13.53 5.92
C GLY A 136 -6.81 13.77 5.65
N VAL A 137 -6.07 12.78 5.13
CA VAL A 137 -4.65 12.91 4.80
C VAL A 137 -4.47 13.44 3.37
N LYS A 138 -3.55 14.40 3.18
CA LYS A 138 -3.25 14.98 1.86
C LYS A 138 -2.03 14.33 1.22
N VAL A 139 -2.19 13.81 0.01
CA VAL A 139 -1.11 13.14 -0.73
C VAL A 139 -0.88 13.86 -2.05
N ALA A 140 0.33 14.37 -2.28
CA ALA A 140 0.72 14.94 -3.57
C ALA A 140 1.43 13.87 -4.41
N VAL A 141 0.88 13.58 -5.60
CA VAL A 141 1.54 12.76 -6.62
C VAL A 141 2.22 13.71 -7.60
N ILE A 142 3.55 13.84 -7.49
CA ILE A 142 4.34 14.66 -8.41
C ILE A 142 4.78 13.78 -9.58
N ASP A 143 4.11 13.90 -10.73
CA ASP A 143 4.25 12.95 -11.84
C ASP A 143 3.84 13.59 -13.20
N THR A 144 3.37 12.78 -14.17
CA THR A 144 2.90 13.23 -15.50
C THR A 144 1.52 13.90 -15.50
N GLY A 145 0.91 14.08 -14.33
CA GLY A 145 -0.49 14.51 -14.17
C GLY A 145 -1.37 13.34 -13.74
N VAL A 146 -2.67 13.58 -13.63
CA VAL A 146 -3.66 12.52 -13.36
C VAL A 146 -4.90 12.79 -14.21
N ASP A 147 -5.45 11.75 -14.84
CA ASP A 147 -6.80 11.80 -15.41
C ASP A 147 -7.82 12.09 -14.30
N LYS A 148 -8.18 13.36 -14.17
CA LYS A 148 -9.07 13.84 -13.11
C LYS A 148 -10.53 13.43 -13.31
N ASP A 149 -10.87 13.01 -14.53
CA ASP A 149 -12.21 12.57 -14.92
C ASP A 149 -12.34 11.03 -14.90
N HIS A 150 -11.26 10.32 -14.55
CA HIS A 150 -11.28 8.86 -14.39
C HIS A 150 -12.36 8.45 -13.37
N PRO A 151 -13.34 7.60 -13.73
CA PRO A 151 -14.50 7.31 -12.88
C PRO A 151 -14.15 6.58 -11.58
N ASP A 152 -12.95 6.01 -11.52
CA ASP A 152 -12.41 5.27 -10.38
C ASP A 152 -11.47 6.10 -9.48
N LEU A 153 -11.26 7.40 -9.77
CA LEU A 153 -10.39 8.27 -8.98
C LEU A 153 -11.17 9.42 -8.33
N ASN A 154 -10.66 9.94 -7.21
CA ASN A 154 -11.21 11.11 -6.53
C ASN A 154 -10.13 12.16 -6.27
N ILE A 155 -9.90 13.04 -7.25
CA ILE A 155 -8.82 14.02 -7.21
C ILE A 155 -9.27 15.29 -6.49
N ALA A 156 -8.63 15.61 -5.37
CA ALA A 156 -8.96 16.76 -4.53
C ALA A 156 -8.53 18.12 -5.14
N GLY A 157 -7.63 18.08 -6.12
CA GLY A 157 -7.15 19.23 -6.87
C GLY A 157 -5.79 18.95 -7.51
N GLY A 158 -5.18 19.97 -8.10
CA GLY A 158 -3.89 19.80 -8.72
C GLY A 158 -3.26 21.10 -9.21
N LYS A 159 -2.04 20.98 -9.74
CA LYS A 159 -1.35 22.06 -10.42
C LYS A 159 -0.34 21.52 -11.43
N ASN A 160 -0.26 22.19 -12.58
CA ASN A 160 0.78 21.94 -13.57
C ASN A 160 1.96 22.91 -13.43
N PHE A 161 3.16 22.37 -13.58
CA PHE A 161 4.43 23.08 -13.63
C PHE A 161 5.12 22.97 -14.98
N VAL A 162 4.69 22.05 -15.85
CA VAL A 162 5.21 21.89 -17.21
C VAL A 162 4.68 23.02 -18.10
N GLU A 163 5.57 23.69 -18.83
CA GLU A 163 5.20 24.78 -19.73
C GLU A 163 4.20 24.35 -20.81
N GLY A 164 3.35 25.28 -21.25
CA GLY A 164 2.42 25.08 -22.37
C GLY A 164 0.96 24.80 -21.99
N SER A 165 0.66 24.54 -20.71
CA SER A 165 -0.72 24.42 -20.21
C SER A 165 -0.80 24.71 -18.71
N SER A 166 -1.97 25.13 -18.21
CA SER A 166 -2.26 25.15 -16.76
C SER A 166 -2.90 23.85 -16.26
N ASP A 167 -3.31 22.97 -17.17
CA ASP A 167 -4.01 21.73 -16.84
C ASP A 167 -3.05 20.65 -16.34
N TYR A 168 -3.48 19.95 -15.30
CA TYR A 168 -2.73 18.85 -14.66
C TYR A 168 -3.22 17.48 -15.11
N ASP A 169 -4.05 17.42 -16.15
CA ASP A 169 -4.43 16.16 -16.80
C ASP A 169 -3.21 15.38 -17.32
N ASP A 170 -3.34 14.07 -17.20
CA ASP A 170 -2.32 13.14 -17.65
C ASP A 170 -2.43 12.91 -19.16
N GLN A 171 -1.29 13.01 -19.83
CA GLN A 171 -1.16 12.78 -21.27
C GLN A 171 -0.18 11.62 -21.55
N ASN A 172 0.21 10.91 -20.49
CA ASN A 172 1.15 9.80 -20.54
C ASN A 172 0.53 8.51 -19.97
N GLY A 173 -0.22 8.62 -18.88
CA GLY A 173 -0.87 7.52 -18.17
C GLY A 173 -0.12 7.06 -16.92
N HIS A 174 1.18 7.35 -16.79
CA HIS A 174 1.99 6.92 -15.64
C HIS A 174 1.50 7.52 -14.31
N GLY A 175 1.29 8.84 -14.26
CA GLY A 175 0.80 9.51 -13.06
C GLY A 175 -0.62 9.06 -12.66
N THR A 176 -1.48 8.78 -13.64
CA THR A 176 -2.79 8.17 -13.42
C THR A 176 -2.68 6.76 -12.84
N HIS A 177 -1.70 5.97 -13.28
CA HIS A 177 -1.41 4.64 -12.71
C HIS A 177 -0.98 4.69 -11.26
N VAL A 178 -0.02 5.58 -10.98
CA VAL A 178 0.50 5.85 -9.63
C VAL A 178 -0.63 6.33 -8.70
N ALA A 179 -1.50 7.22 -9.20
CA ALA A 179 -2.65 7.74 -8.47
C ALA A 179 -3.63 6.64 -8.08
N GLY A 180 -3.95 5.70 -8.99
CA GLY A 180 -4.89 4.61 -8.69
C GLY A 180 -4.40 3.63 -7.63
N ILE A 181 -3.08 3.40 -7.53
CA ILE A 181 -2.50 2.54 -6.48
C ILE A 181 -2.79 3.15 -5.09
N ILE A 182 -2.82 4.48 -4.98
CA ILE A 182 -3.16 5.17 -3.73
C ILE A 182 -4.67 5.28 -3.58
N ASN A 183 -5.38 5.76 -4.61
CA ASN A 183 -6.67 6.41 -4.44
C ASN A 183 -7.81 5.84 -5.31
N ALA A 184 -7.63 4.69 -5.97
CA ALA A 184 -8.74 4.08 -6.70
C ALA A 184 -9.89 3.70 -5.74
N GLN A 185 -11.13 4.01 -6.15
CA GLN A 185 -12.29 4.03 -5.26
C GLN A 185 -12.88 2.62 -5.06
N PRO A 186 -13.37 2.29 -3.84
CA PRO A 186 -14.01 1.01 -3.58
C PRO A 186 -15.42 0.96 -4.19
N ASN A 187 -15.52 0.54 -5.45
CA ASN A 187 -16.76 0.51 -6.21
C ASN A 187 -16.85 -0.79 -7.06
N ASP A 188 -17.83 -0.88 -7.96
CA ASP A 188 -18.04 -2.11 -8.76
C ASP A 188 -17.21 -2.16 -10.05
N ILE A 189 -16.31 -1.20 -10.30
CA ILE A 189 -15.46 -1.11 -11.48
C ILE A 189 -13.98 -1.19 -11.10
N GLY A 190 -13.13 -1.45 -12.08
CA GLY A 190 -11.74 -1.03 -11.96
C GLY A 190 -10.91 -1.76 -10.92
N THR A 191 -10.29 -1.01 -10.02
CA THR A 191 -9.34 -1.48 -9.00
C THR A 191 -9.58 -0.73 -7.69
N ILE A 192 -8.87 -1.12 -6.63
CA ILE A 192 -8.92 -0.40 -5.35
C ILE A 192 -7.53 0.11 -4.97
N GLY A 193 -7.49 1.35 -4.48
CA GLY A 193 -6.30 1.98 -3.95
C GLY A 193 -6.08 1.65 -2.48
N VAL A 194 -4.85 1.77 -1.99
CA VAL A 194 -4.50 1.54 -0.58
C VAL A 194 -5.22 2.51 0.36
N ALA A 195 -5.35 3.77 -0.04
CA ALA A 195 -5.94 4.87 0.72
C ALA A 195 -6.99 5.63 -0.14
N PRO A 196 -8.16 5.01 -0.41
CA PRO A 196 -9.15 5.54 -1.34
C PRO A 196 -9.76 6.89 -0.93
N ASP A 197 -9.81 7.24 0.35
CA ASP A 197 -10.36 8.52 0.82
C ASP A 197 -9.28 9.56 1.15
N ALA A 198 -8.01 9.26 0.84
CA ALA A 198 -6.96 10.27 0.89
C ALA A 198 -7.28 11.42 -0.07
N LYS A 199 -6.96 12.65 0.34
CA LYS A 199 -7.09 13.83 -0.53
C LYS A 199 -5.91 13.84 -1.48
N LEU A 200 -6.06 13.19 -2.63
CA LEU A 200 -5.03 13.08 -3.65
C LEU A 200 -4.93 14.37 -4.48
N TYR A 201 -3.72 14.91 -4.59
CA TYR A 201 -3.42 16.09 -5.40
C TYR A 201 -2.55 15.69 -6.60
N ALA A 202 -3.04 16.00 -7.80
CA ALA A 202 -2.35 15.78 -9.06
C ALA A 202 -1.35 16.92 -9.33
N VAL A 203 -0.05 16.66 -9.18
CA VAL A 203 1.00 17.68 -9.34
C VAL A 203 1.84 17.35 -10.57
N LYS A 204 1.48 17.92 -11.72
CA LYS A 204 2.14 17.63 -12.98
C LYS A 204 3.48 18.35 -13.07
N ALA A 205 4.57 17.57 -13.12
CA ALA A 205 5.95 18.05 -13.27
C ALA A 205 6.75 17.27 -14.34
N LEU A 206 6.13 16.24 -14.94
CA LEU A 206 6.66 15.49 -16.08
C LEU A 206 5.76 15.71 -17.31
N ASP A 207 6.37 15.81 -18.49
CA ASP A 207 5.68 16.00 -19.76
C ASP A 207 5.01 14.71 -20.27
N GLN A 208 4.34 14.80 -21.43
CA GLN A 208 3.68 13.66 -22.10
C GLN A 208 4.63 12.49 -22.44
N GLY A 209 5.94 12.75 -22.54
CA GLY A 209 6.96 11.73 -22.75
C GLY A 209 7.51 11.15 -21.44
N GLY A 210 6.94 11.51 -20.29
CA GLY A 210 7.42 11.11 -18.97
C GLY A 210 8.72 11.79 -18.56
N LYS A 211 9.07 12.92 -19.19
CA LYS A 211 10.31 13.65 -18.92
C LYS A 211 10.02 14.91 -18.11
N GLY A 212 10.76 15.09 -17.03
CA GLY A 212 10.73 16.32 -16.24
C GLY A 212 12.09 16.98 -16.23
N ASN A 213 12.09 18.29 -16.02
CA ASN A 213 13.30 19.01 -15.66
C ASN A 213 13.31 19.27 -14.15
N GLN A 214 14.51 19.52 -13.61
CA GLN A 214 14.68 19.72 -12.18
C GLN A 214 13.99 21.00 -11.66
N ILE A 215 13.82 22.03 -12.49
CA ILE A 215 13.21 23.30 -12.09
C ILE A 215 11.74 23.08 -11.74
N ASP A 216 11.01 22.36 -12.61
CA ASP A 216 9.59 22.08 -12.43
C ASP A 216 9.34 21.17 -11.23
N VAL A 217 10.19 20.15 -11.04
CA VAL A 217 10.12 19.26 -9.86
C VAL A 217 10.36 20.04 -8.57
N ILE A 218 11.35 20.93 -8.51
CA ILE A 218 11.61 21.76 -7.33
C ILE A 218 10.42 22.67 -7.03
N ALA A 219 9.85 23.30 -8.07
CA ALA A 219 8.68 24.16 -7.93
C ALA A 219 7.43 23.38 -7.47
N ALA A 220 7.25 22.16 -7.95
CA ALA A 220 6.19 21.25 -7.53
C ALA A 220 6.32 20.85 -6.05
N ILE A 221 7.52 20.49 -5.59
CA ILE A 221 7.77 20.18 -4.17
C ILE A 221 7.53 21.42 -3.31
N GLN A 222 8.01 22.59 -3.73
CA GLN A 222 7.75 23.85 -3.02
C GLN A 222 6.25 24.14 -2.89
N TRP A 223 5.47 23.87 -3.92
CA TRP A 223 4.02 24.02 -3.88
C TRP A 223 3.36 23.01 -2.93
N ALA A 224 3.81 21.75 -2.93
CA ALA A 224 3.32 20.74 -2.01
C ALA A 224 3.57 21.14 -0.54
N ILE A 225 4.76 21.67 -0.23
CA ILE A 225 5.08 22.26 1.07
C ILE A 225 4.11 23.39 1.39
N ALA A 226 3.94 24.36 0.48
CA ALA A 226 3.07 25.52 0.69
C ALA A 226 1.56 25.16 0.79
N LYS A 227 1.18 23.93 0.47
CA LYS A 227 -0.19 23.41 0.61
C LYS A 227 -0.37 22.53 1.85
N ASP A 228 0.66 22.44 2.70
CA ASP A 228 0.69 21.59 3.88
C ASP A 228 0.29 20.15 3.52
N MET A 229 0.95 19.59 2.50
CA MET A 229 0.78 18.18 2.15
C MET A 229 1.33 17.29 3.26
N ASP A 230 0.70 16.14 3.49
CA ASP A 230 1.19 15.19 4.48
C ASP A 230 2.26 14.26 3.89
N ILE A 231 2.10 13.93 2.61
CA ILE A 231 2.90 12.96 1.87
C ILE A 231 3.16 13.50 0.46
N ILE A 232 4.38 13.35 -0.03
CA ILE A 232 4.79 13.59 -1.42
C ILE A 232 5.30 12.27 -2.00
N ASN A 233 4.69 11.80 -3.09
CA ASN A 233 5.13 10.63 -3.82
C ASN A 233 5.87 11.03 -5.11
N LEU A 234 7.09 10.52 -5.28
CA LEU A 234 7.99 10.79 -6.41
C LEU A 234 8.32 9.48 -7.15
N SER A 235 7.44 9.06 -8.07
CA SER A 235 7.57 7.81 -8.82
C SER A 235 8.50 7.92 -10.05
N PHE A 236 9.55 8.72 -9.96
CA PHE A 236 10.55 8.93 -11.01
C PHE A 236 11.97 8.94 -10.41
N THR A 237 12.98 8.70 -11.26
CA THR A 237 14.37 8.67 -10.82
C THR A 237 15.32 9.35 -11.79
N SER A 238 16.47 9.78 -11.27
CA SER A 238 17.61 10.27 -12.04
C SER A 238 18.87 9.51 -11.64
N PRO A 239 19.65 8.96 -12.60
CA PRO A 239 20.91 8.25 -12.30
C PRO A 239 21.96 9.21 -11.74
N TYR A 240 21.77 10.50 -11.98
CA TYR A 240 22.62 11.55 -11.49
C TYR A 240 21.91 12.28 -10.35
N ALA A 241 22.57 12.45 -9.20
CA ALA A 241 22.45 13.73 -8.51
C ALA A 241 23.15 14.74 -9.41
N SER A 242 22.48 15.22 -10.47
CA SER A 242 23.01 16.24 -11.38
C SER A 242 24.52 16.10 -11.65
N GLU A 243 24.91 15.19 -12.55
CA GLU A 243 26.28 14.81 -12.96
C GLU A 243 27.44 15.43 -12.14
N VAL A 244 28.03 14.66 -11.20
CA VAL A 244 29.46 14.59 -10.81
C VAL A 244 30.23 15.91 -10.56
N THR A 245 29.60 17.08 -10.59
CA THR A 245 30.22 18.38 -10.30
C THR A 245 29.31 19.35 -9.57
N VAL A 246 28.04 19.00 -9.34
CA VAL A 246 27.19 19.73 -8.40
C VAL A 246 26.21 18.73 -7.83
N ASN A 247 26.29 18.38 -6.54
CA ASN A 247 25.09 17.97 -5.82
C ASN A 247 24.03 19.02 -6.16
N SER A 248 22.85 18.67 -6.71
CA SER A 248 21.78 19.68 -6.83
C SER A 248 21.28 19.94 -5.42
N LYS A 249 22.05 20.80 -4.75
CA LYS A 249 21.84 21.23 -3.40
C LYS A 249 20.44 21.79 -3.27
N THR A 250 19.91 22.42 -4.32
CA THR A 250 18.53 22.93 -4.34
C THR A 250 17.47 21.84 -4.25
N LEU A 251 17.60 20.74 -5.02
CA LEU A 251 16.63 19.63 -4.92
C LEU A 251 16.74 18.94 -3.56
N ALA A 252 17.97 18.70 -3.08
CA ALA A 252 18.19 18.15 -1.74
C ALA A 252 17.61 19.07 -0.64
N ASP A 253 17.88 20.38 -0.71
CA ASP A 253 17.48 21.36 0.28
C ASP A 253 15.94 21.51 0.34
N ILE A 254 15.24 21.50 -0.80
CA ILE A 254 13.77 21.62 -0.81
C ILE A 254 13.09 20.35 -0.29
N ILE A 255 13.63 19.16 -0.58
CA ILE A 255 13.11 17.91 -0.03
C ILE A 255 13.40 17.86 1.48
N LYS A 256 14.60 18.28 1.90
CA LYS A 256 14.95 18.38 3.32
C LYS A 256 14.03 19.35 4.07
N GLU A 257 13.66 20.47 3.43
CA GLU A 257 12.66 21.40 3.97
C GLU A 257 11.31 20.70 4.17
N ALA A 258 10.80 19.98 3.16
CA ALA A 258 9.56 19.21 3.27
C ALA A 258 9.61 18.23 4.46
N HIS A 259 10.68 17.45 4.55
CA HIS A 259 10.91 16.52 5.66
C HIS A 259 10.95 17.26 7.02
N SER A 260 11.62 18.41 7.11
CA SER A 260 11.69 19.20 8.35
C SER A 260 10.34 19.76 8.81
N GLN A 261 9.39 19.92 7.87
CA GLN A 261 8.01 20.30 8.16
C GLN A 261 7.11 19.08 8.47
N GLY A 262 7.67 17.87 8.54
CA GLY A 262 6.94 16.64 8.85
C GLY A 262 6.19 16.04 7.66
N ILE A 263 6.61 16.38 6.43
CA ILE A 263 6.06 15.80 5.20
C ILE A 263 6.86 14.54 4.85
N PHE A 264 6.18 13.41 4.71
CA PHE A 264 6.81 12.17 4.25
C PHE A 264 7.09 12.26 2.74
N VAL A 265 8.35 12.17 2.34
CA VAL A 265 8.72 12.11 0.92
C VAL A 265 9.09 10.69 0.56
N VAL A 266 8.29 10.07 -0.31
CA VAL A 266 8.46 8.68 -0.75
C VAL A 266 8.90 8.68 -2.20
N ALA A 267 9.91 7.88 -2.55
CA ALA A 267 10.43 7.83 -3.91
C ALA A 267 10.78 6.42 -4.37
N ALA A 268 10.65 6.21 -5.68
CA ALA A 268 11.10 4.99 -6.33
C ALA A 268 12.64 4.83 -6.22
N SER A 269 13.12 3.61 -5.96
CA SER A 269 14.57 3.36 -5.82
C SER A 269 15.33 3.33 -7.15
N GLY A 270 14.64 3.09 -8.27
CA GLY A 270 15.24 3.00 -9.61
C GLY A 270 15.13 1.61 -10.22
N ASN A 271 15.26 1.55 -11.55
CA ASN A 271 15.06 0.34 -12.33
C ASN A 271 16.20 0.12 -13.32
N ASP A 272 16.67 -1.12 -13.47
CA ASP A 272 17.52 -1.52 -14.60
C ASP A 272 16.66 -1.66 -15.86
N LYS A 273 16.51 -0.54 -16.58
CA LYS A 273 15.77 -0.49 -17.84
C LYS A 273 16.51 -1.16 -19.01
N SER A 274 17.81 -1.46 -18.85
CA SER A 274 18.69 -1.95 -19.92
C SER A 274 18.97 -3.45 -19.87
N GLY A 275 18.66 -4.12 -18.75
CA GLY A 275 19.10 -5.50 -18.51
C GLY A 275 20.62 -5.61 -18.28
N GLU A 276 21.30 -4.48 -18.07
CA GLU A 276 22.75 -4.40 -17.85
C GLU A 276 23.12 -4.51 -16.35
N GLY A 277 22.11 -4.66 -15.50
CA GLY A 277 22.21 -4.57 -14.05
C GLY A 277 22.20 -3.12 -13.55
N GLN A 278 22.29 -3.00 -12.22
CA GLN A 278 22.32 -1.73 -11.53
C GLN A 278 23.56 -0.91 -11.91
N LYS A 279 23.35 0.34 -12.37
CA LYS A 279 24.43 1.23 -12.84
C LYS A 279 25.11 2.06 -11.76
N THR A 280 24.57 2.02 -10.56
CA THR A 280 25.02 2.80 -9.41
C THR A 280 25.32 1.87 -8.23
N ASP A 281 26.14 2.32 -7.28
CA ASP A 281 26.47 1.57 -6.06
C ASP A 281 25.33 1.53 -5.02
N ASP A 282 24.27 2.28 -5.27
CA ASP A 282 23.12 2.49 -4.38
C ASP A 282 21.89 2.85 -5.23
N VAL A 283 20.74 3.12 -4.60
CA VAL A 283 19.50 3.57 -5.25
C VAL A 283 19.69 4.89 -6.02
N MET A 284 18.77 5.23 -6.92
CA MET A 284 18.84 6.49 -7.68
C MET A 284 18.29 7.69 -6.88
N TYR A 285 18.55 8.90 -7.35
CA TYR A 285 17.94 10.11 -6.76
C TYR A 285 16.51 10.29 -7.29
N PRO A 286 15.58 10.84 -6.48
CA PRO A 286 15.79 11.41 -5.14
C PRO A 286 15.82 10.39 -3.98
N GLY A 287 15.49 9.12 -4.22
CA GLY A 287 15.47 8.07 -3.18
C GLY A 287 16.76 7.92 -2.37
N ARG A 288 17.92 8.30 -2.94
CA ARG A 288 19.21 8.23 -2.24
C ARG A 288 19.42 9.31 -1.16
N TYR A 289 18.55 10.30 -1.03
CA TYR A 289 18.70 11.29 0.04
C TYR A 289 18.23 10.70 1.37
N ASP A 290 19.01 10.87 2.45
CA ASP A 290 18.72 10.33 3.80
C ASP A 290 17.35 10.75 4.40
N PHE A 291 16.68 11.75 3.81
CA PHE A 291 15.38 12.28 4.24
C PHE A 291 14.25 11.94 3.24
N VAL A 292 14.45 10.89 2.43
CA VAL A 292 13.48 10.33 1.49
C VAL A 292 13.35 8.86 1.76
N TYR A 293 12.11 8.37 1.87
CA TYR A 293 11.82 6.95 1.99
C TYR A 293 11.90 6.31 0.60
N SER A 294 12.99 5.61 0.35
CA SER A 294 13.29 4.94 -0.91
C SER A 294 12.66 3.55 -0.97
N VAL A 295 11.93 3.29 -2.06
CA VAL A 295 11.09 2.09 -2.19
C VAL A 295 11.55 1.22 -3.35
N GLY A 296 12.00 0.00 -3.01
CA GLY A 296 12.29 -1.07 -3.95
C GLY A 296 11.07 -1.88 -4.35
N SER A 297 11.22 -2.73 -5.36
CA SER A 297 10.15 -3.54 -5.94
C SER A 297 10.31 -5.02 -5.61
N VAL A 298 9.19 -5.65 -5.28
CA VAL A 298 9.05 -7.11 -5.21
C VAL A 298 7.95 -7.61 -6.15
N ASP A 299 8.02 -8.91 -6.47
CA ASP A 299 6.96 -9.65 -7.15
C ASP A 299 5.95 -10.29 -6.18
N GLN A 300 5.03 -11.08 -6.72
CA GLN A 300 3.95 -11.76 -5.97
C GLN A 300 4.47 -12.81 -4.98
N ASP A 301 5.69 -13.30 -5.16
CA ASP A 301 6.33 -14.26 -4.26
C ASP A 301 7.17 -13.54 -3.18
N LEU A 302 7.08 -12.21 -3.13
CA LEU A 302 7.89 -11.31 -2.29
C LEU A 302 9.39 -11.38 -2.57
N GLU A 303 9.78 -11.89 -3.73
CA GLU A 303 11.16 -11.83 -4.18
C GLU A 303 11.44 -10.45 -4.78
N ARG A 304 12.63 -9.92 -4.50
CA ARG A 304 13.07 -8.64 -5.07
C ARG A 304 13.04 -8.71 -6.59
N SER A 305 12.27 -7.83 -7.23
CA SER A 305 12.15 -7.79 -8.68
C SER A 305 13.52 -7.59 -9.33
N TYR A 306 13.78 -8.32 -10.42
CA TYR A 306 15.10 -8.36 -11.07
C TYR A 306 15.61 -6.97 -11.50
N PHE A 307 14.70 -6.04 -11.81
CA PHE A 307 15.04 -4.68 -12.21
C PHE A 307 15.27 -3.73 -11.02
N SER A 308 14.86 -4.09 -9.80
CA SER A 308 14.85 -3.18 -8.66
C SER A 308 16.26 -2.80 -8.23
N TYR A 309 16.53 -1.51 -8.16
CA TYR A 309 17.76 -1.04 -7.54
C TYR A 309 17.71 -1.28 -6.03
N GLY A 310 18.88 -1.57 -5.46
CA GLY A 310 19.10 -1.70 -4.03
C GLY A 310 20.36 -0.96 -3.59
N GLY A 311 20.67 -1.06 -2.31
CA GLY A 311 21.78 -0.37 -1.68
C GLY A 311 21.45 0.03 -0.25
N LYS A 312 22.38 0.73 0.39
CA LYS A 312 22.24 1.15 1.79
C LYS A 312 21.12 2.17 2.01
N SER A 313 20.65 2.83 0.94
CA SER A 313 19.60 3.85 0.99
C SER A 313 18.24 3.30 0.55
N ILE A 314 18.01 1.98 0.64
CA ILE A 314 16.66 1.40 0.56
C ILE A 314 16.06 1.42 1.96
N ASP A 315 14.85 1.93 2.09
CA ASP A 315 14.10 1.91 3.34
C ASP A 315 13.08 0.77 3.36
N PHE A 316 12.35 0.60 2.25
CA PHE A 316 11.29 -0.41 2.15
C PHE A 316 11.28 -1.08 0.78
N VAL A 317 10.60 -2.22 0.70
CA VAL A 317 10.09 -2.76 -0.55
C VAL A 317 8.57 -2.82 -0.54
N ALA A 318 7.98 -2.78 -1.74
CA ALA A 318 6.54 -2.92 -1.92
C ALA A 318 6.22 -3.54 -3.30
N PRO A 319 4.97 -3.97 -3.54
CA PRO A 319 4.56 -4.58 -4.81
C PRO A 319 4.90 -3.68 -6.00
N GLY A 320 5.66 -4.18 -6.97
CA GLY A 320 6.04 -3.39 -8.15
C GLY A 320 6.06 -4.16 -9.46
N GLU A 321 5.77 -5.46 -9.46
CA GLU A 321 5.67 -6.26 -10.69
C GLU A 321 4.21 -6.54 -11.07
N ARG A 322 3.87 -6.25 -12.34
CA ARG A 322 2.56 -6.51 -12.96
C ARG A 322 1.41 -5.95 -12.13
N ILE A 323 1.53 -4.69 -11.76
CA ILE A 323 0.56 -3.97 -10.95
C ILE A 323 -0.54 -3.43 -11.85
N ARG A 324 -1.79 -3.86 -11.60
CA ARG A 324 -2.97 -3.30 -12.25
C ARG A 324 -3.38 -2.01 -11.55
N SER A 325 -3.61 -0.94 -12.31
CA SER A 325 -4.13 0.31 -11.79
C SER A 325 -4.94 1.06 -12.86
N THR A 326 -5.53 2.20 -12.49
CA THR A 326 -6.13 3.19 -13.41
C THR A 326 -5.09 3.66 -14.44
N TYR A 327 -5.52 4.05 -15.62
CA TYR A 327 -4.61 4.42 -16.71
C TYR A 327 -5.31 5.32 -17.73
N VAL A 328 -4.52 5.95 -18.60
CA VAL A 328 -5.02 6.70 -19.75
C VAL A 328 -4.71 5.90 -21.02
N GLY A 329 -5.74 5.61 -21.81
CA GLY A 329 -5.60 4.87 -23.06
C GLY A 329 -4.99 5.71 -24.17
N ASP A 330 -4.74 5.07 -25.32
CA ASP A 330 -4.05 5.69 -26.45
C ASP A 330 -4.86 6.84 -27.07
N GLU A 331 -6.18 6.87 -26.87
CA GLU A 331 -7.08 7.94 -27.34
C GLU A 331 -7.38 8.97 -26.25
N GLY A 332 -6.71 8.88 -25.10
CA GLY A 332 -6.94 9.75 -23.94
C GLY A 332 -8.11 9.30 -23.06
N GLU A 333 -8.65 8.11 -23.27
CA GLU A 333 -9.80 7.59 -22.52
C GLU A 333 -9.39 6.95 -21.19
N SER A 334 -10.23 7.12 -20.16
CA SER A 334 -10.04 6.46 -18.87
C SER A 334 -10.10 4.94 -19.00
N THR A 335 -9.04 4.25 -18.57
CA THR A 335 -8.90 2.79 -18.70
C THR A 335 -8.09 2.18 -17.55
N TYR A 336 -7.71 0.91 -17.66
CA TYR A 336 -6.86 0.23 -16.67
C TYR A 336 -5.69 -0.45 -17.36
N GLY A 337 -4.51 -0.38 -16.74
CA GLY A 337 -3.27 -0.88 -17.29
C GLY A 337 -2.44 -1.67 -16.29
N TYR A 338 -1.55 -2.53 -16.80
CA TYR A 338 -0.54 -3.22 -16.02
C TYR A 338 0.82 -2.58 -16.24
N LEU A 339 1.46 -2.11 -15.18
CA LEU A 339 2.83 -1.61 -15.21
C LEU A 339 3.72 -2.36 -14.23
N SER A 340 5.03 -2.35 -14.50
CA SER A 340 6.05 -2.87 -13.59
C SER A 340 7.15 -1.83 -13.38
N GLY A 341 7.58 -1.65 -12.13
CA GLY A 341 8.65 -0.75 -11.75
C GLY A 341 8.57 -0.34 -10.28
N THR A 342 9.69 0.12 -9.74
CA THR A 342 9.74 0.78 -8.42
C THR A 342 8.83 2.02 -8.32
N SER A 343 8.48 2.61 -9.48
CA SER A 343 7.45 3.64 -9.62
C SER A 343 6.06 3.19 -9.15
N MET A 344 5.73 1.90 -9.26
CA MET A 344 4.49 1.31 -8.76
C MET A 344 4.61 0.89 -7.29
N SER A 345 5.82 0.58 -6.81
CA SER A 345 6.06 0.26 -5.39
C SER A 345 5.93 1.49 -4.48
N SER A 346 6.48 2.64 -4.89
CA SER A 346 6.41 3.90 -4.14
C SER A 346 4.99 4.29 -3.68
N PRO A 347 3.95 4.28 -4.55
CA PRO A 347 2.59 4.65 -4.15
C PRO A 347 1.93 3.68 -3.15
N PHE A 348 2.34 2.41 -3.08
CA PHE A 348 1.86 1.53 -2.00
C PHE A 348 2.35 2.01 -0.64
N VAL A 349 3.63 2.38 -0.53
CA VAL A 349 4.20 2.94 0.69
C VAL A 349 3.53 4.28 1.03
N ALA A 350 3.35 5.17 0.05
CA ALA A 350 2.63 6.43 0.26
C ALA A 350 1.20 6.21 0.77
N GLY A 351 0.47 5.26 0.19
CA GLY A 351 -0.87 4.88 0.65
C GLY A 351 -0.87 4.32 2.08
N SER A 352 0.07 3.42 2.40
CA SER A 352 0.20 2.87 3.76
C SER A 352 0.51 3.97 4.79
N ILE A 353 1.40 4.91 4.48
CA ILE A 353 1.68 6.07 5.35
C ILE A 353 0.42 6.90 5.57
N ALA A 354 -0.43 7.08 4.56
CA ALA A 354 -1.70 7.77 4.72
C ALA A 354 -2.62 7.06 5.73
N LEU A 355 -2.68 5.73 5.68
CA LEU A 355 -3.43 4.94 6.66
C LEU A 355 -2.85 5.06 8.08
N TYR A 356 -1.52 5.06 8.24
CA TYR A 356 -0.89 5.31 9.55
C TYR A 356 -1.19 6.71 10.09
N LYS A 357 -1.18 7.73 9.23
CA LYS A 357 -1.51 9.11 9.64
C LYS A 357 -2.98 9.27 10.01
N GLU A 358 -3.90 8.59 9.32
CA GLU A 358 -5.31 8.54 9.72
C GLU A 358 -5.48 7.85 11.09
N LEU A 359 -4.80 6.73 11.30
CA LEU A 359 -4.89 5.96 12.53
C LEU A 359 -4.30 6.70 13.73
N TYR A 360 -3.21 7.44 13.52
CA TYR A 360 -2.44 8.12 14.56
C TYR A 360 -2.30 9.64 14.30
N PRO A 361 -3.41 10.40 14.29
CA PRO A 361 -3.40 11.81 13.87
C PRO A 361 -2.63 12.76 14.80
N ASN A 362 -2.32 12.31 16.02
CA ASN A 362 -1.57 13.08 17.02
C ASN A 362 -0.11 12.62 17.17
N TYR A 363 0.32 11.58 16.44
CA TYR A 363 1.69 11.12 16.50
C TYR A 363 2.59 12.12 15.77
N SER A 364 3.77 12.35 16.34
CA SER A 364 4.82 13.10 15.66
C SER A 364 5.31 12.33 14.43
N PHE A 365 5.96 13.05 13.50
CA PHE A 365 6.61 12.46 12.33
C PHE A 365 7.48 11.24 12.71
N LYS A 366 8.33 11.40 13.74
CA LYS A 366 9.24 10.35 14.21
C LYS A 366 8.50 9.13 14.75
N GLN A 367 7.40 9.31 15.47
CA GLN A 367 6.61 8.18 15.99
C GLN A 367 5.92 7.40 14.87
N ILE A 368 5.45 8.09 13.82
CA ILE A 368 4.93 7.42 12.62
C ILE A 368 6.07 6.69 11.90
N GLU A 369 7.22 7.32 11.70
CA GLU A 369 8.39 6.70 11.08
C GLU A 369 8.82 5.41 11.81
N GLU A 370 8.91 5.44 13.14
CA GLU A 370 9.22 4.27 13.95
C GLU A 370 8.17 3.16 13.74
N LEU A 371 6.88 3.50 13.64
CA LEU A 371 5.84 2.54 13.30
C LEU A 371 6.02 1.92 11.91
N LEU A 372 6.46 2.68 10.90
CA LEU A 372 6.68 2.15 9.56
C LEU A 372 7.80 1.10 9.57
N PHE A 373 8.93 1.42 10.22
CA PHE A 373 10.07 0.51 10.34
C PHE A 373 9.72 -0.74 11.17
N ASP A 374 9.05 -0.56 12.30
CA ASP A 374 8.64 -1.67 13.16
C ASP A 374 7.59 -2.55 12.50
N ASN A 375 6.73 -1.98 11.66
CA ASN A 375 5.64 -2.70 11.00
C ASN A 375 6.02 -3.37 9.68
N ALA A 376 7.14 -2.99 9.08
CA ALA A 376 7.68 -3.71 7.94
C ALA A 376 7.90 -5.21 8.25
N LYS A 377 7.58 -6.06 7.27
CA LYS A 377 7.86 -7.48 7.28
C LYS A 377 9.29 -7.68 6.81
N ASP A 378 10.16 -8.08 7.74
CA ASP A 378 11.56 -8.38 7.46
C ASP A 378 11.68 -9.48 6.38
N LEU A 379 12.40 -9.18 5.31
CA LEU A 379 12.63 -10.05 4.15
C LEU A 379 14.14 -10.12 3.89
N GLY A 380 14.61 -11.26 3.38
CA GLY A 380 16.03 -11.43 3.08
C GLY A 380 16.87 -11.67 4.34
N SER A 381 17.88 -10.83 4.57
CA SER A 381 18.74 -10.95 5.75
C SER A 381 18.04 -10.33 6.95
N LYS A 382 18.23 -10.89 8.15
CA LYS A 382 17.57 -10.35 9.34
C LYS A 382 17.93 -8.88 9.59
N GLY A 383 16.92 -8.03 9.70
CA GLY A 383 17.05 -6.59 9.95
C GLY A 383 17.35 -5.80 8.68
N ASN A 384 17.69 -4.51 8.83
CA ASN A 384 17.90 -3.64 7.67
C ASN A 384 19.02 -4.16 6.75
N ASP A 385 18.69 -4.40 5.47
CA ASP A 385 19.62 -4.90 4.46
C ASP A 385 19.55 -4.14 3.12
N SER A 386 20.57 -4.30 2.28
CA SER A 386 20.67 -3.54 1.02
C SER A 386 19.77 -4.03 -0.11
N SER A 387 18.99 -5.09 0.10
CA SER A 387 18.07 -5.67 -0.88
C SER A 387 16.63 -5.30 -0.58
N TYR A 388 16.25 -5.33 0.70
CA TYR A 388 14.88 -5.15 1.17
C TYR A 388 14.69 -3.96 2.13
N GLY A 389 15.78 -3.31 2.58
CA GLY A 389 15.71 -2.26 3.59
C GLY A 389 15.23 -2.82 4.92
N HIS A 390 14.31 -2.09 5.57
CA HIS A 390 13.55 -2.58 6.72
C HIS A 390 12.53 -3.67 6.38
N GLY A 391 12.32 -3.96 5.09
CA GLY A 391 11.47 -5.02 4.60
C GLY A 391 10.24 -4.53 3.85
N PHE A 392 9.25 -5.41 3.73
CA PHE A 392 8.01 -5.15 3.02
C PHE A 392 7.01 -4.39 3.90
N LEU A 393 6.69 -3.14 3.55
CA LEU A 393 5.85 -2.30 4.40
C LEU A 393 4.39 -2.74 4.37
N LEU A 394 3.87 -3.10 5.54
CA LEU A 394 2.46 -3.42 5.76
C LEU A 394 1.68 -2.18 6.21
N ALA A 395 0.48 -2.01 5.66
CA ALA A 395 -0.52 -1.07 6.14
C ALA A 395 -0.93 -1.41 7.59
N PRO A 396 -1.44 -0.44 8.37
CA PRO A 396 -1.75 -0.67 9.78
C PRO A 396 -2.90 -1.68 9.96
N ALA A 397 -2.58 -2.82 10.56
CA ALA A 397 -3.57 -3.82 10.97
C ALA A 397 -3.97 -3.68 12.44
N SER A 398 -5.17 -4.15 12.79
CA SER A 398 -5.55 -4.45 14.17
C SER A 398 -5.80 -5.94 14.28
N TYR A 399 -5.14 -6.56 15.24
CA TYR A 399 -5.19 -8.00 15.45
C TYR A 399 -6.51 -8.47 16.07
N PHE A 400 -7.31 -7.54 16.62
CA PHE A 400 -8.48 -7.87 17.42
C PHE A 400 -9.69 -7.00 17.07
N SER A 401 -10.87 -7.62 17.00
CA SER A 401 -12.10 -7.00 16.50
C SER A 401 -12.74 -5.97 17.45
N ASP A 402 -12.37 -5.96 18.72
CA ASP A 402 -12.93 -5.08 19.76
C ASP A 402 -11.92 -4.04 20.29
N VAL A 403 -10.79 -3.88 19.61
CA VAL A 403 -9.81 -2.82 19.89
C VAL A 403 -10.25 -1.57 19.14
N ASP A 404 -10.91 -0.66 19.85
CA ASP A 404 -11.30 0.66 19.33
C ASP A 404 -10.05 1.49 18.98
N ARG A 405 -9.92 1.81 17.69
CA ARG A 405 -8.78 2.50 17.10
C ARG A 405 -8.53 3.92 17.62
N LYS A 406 -9.55 4.55 18.21
CA LYS A 406 -9.43 5.90 18.79
C LYS A 406 -8.94 5.87 20.24
N ARG A 407 -8.68 4.69 20.80
CA ARG A 407 -8.26 4.54 22.18
C ARG A 407 -6.74 4.52 22.29
N TRP A 408 -6.26 5.13 23.36
CA TRP A 408 -4.85 5.31 23.70
C TRP A 408 -4.03 4.01 23.73
N TYR A 409 -4.68 2.85 23.86
CA TYR A 409 -4.00 1.55 24.00
C TYR A 409 -3.81 0.78 22.68
N ILE A 410 -4.32 1.26 21.54
CA ILE A 410 -4.27 0.48 20.29
C ILE A 410 -2.84 0.09 19.89
N ASP A 411 -1.91 1.05 19.97
CA ASP A 411 -0.52 0.83 19.57
C ASP A 411 0.15 -0.25 20.43
N TYR A 412 -0.01 -0.15 21.76
CA TYR A 412 0.52 -1.14 22.69
C TYR A 412 -0.02 -2.55 22.42
N VAL A 413 -1.32 -2.65 22.16
CA VAL A 413 -1.97 -3.94 21.87
C VAL A 413 -1.47 -4.52 20.55
N ASN A 414 -1.39 -3.71 19.50
CA ASN A 414 -0.96 -4.17 18.19
C ASN A 414 0.51 -4.59 18.18
N ARG A 415 1.41 -3.85 18.85
CA ARG A 415 2.83 -4.19 18.96
C ARG A 415 3.04 -5.56 19.63
N LEU A 416 2.42 -5.77 20.79
CA LEU A 416 2.53 -7.03 21.52
C LEU A 416 1.82 -8.20 20.81
N ALA A 417 0.79 -7.92 20.02
CA ALA A 417 0.14 -8.93 19.20
C ALA A 417 1.02 -9.35 18.01
N LYS A 418 1.69 -8.38 17.36
CA LYS A 418 2.61 -8.62 16.26
C LYS A 418 3.79 -9.50 16.67
N ASP A 419 4.38 -9.25 17.83
CA ASP A 419 5.54 -10.03 18.31
C ASP A 419 5.17 -11.37 18.98
N GLY A 420 3.87 -11.64 19.17
CA GLY A 420 3.35 -12.87 19.77
C GLY A 420 3.39 -12.91 21.31
N SER A 421 3.80 -11.82 21.97
CA SER A 421 3.74 -11.67 23.43
C SER A 421 2.30 -11.72 23.94
N LEU A 422 1.39 -11.10 23.19
CA LEU A 422 0.00 -10.96 23.56
C LEU A 422 -0.92 -11.61 22.53
N GLU A 423 -1.81 -12.46 23.01
CA GLU A 423 -2.85 -13.08 22.19
C GLU A 423 -4.23 -12.60 22.63
N GLY A 424 -5.17 -12.64 21.70
CA GLY A 424 -6.59 -12.46 21.95
C GLY A 424 -7.25 -13.75 22.44
N TYR A 425 -8.56 -13.67 22.63
CA TYR A 425 -9.41 -14.82 22.91
C TYR A 425 -9.75 -15.56 21.60
N GLN A 426 -10.29 -16.77 21.74
CA GLN A 426 -10.65 -17.62 20.59
C GLN A 426 -11.68 -16.98 19.64
N ASP A 427 -12.47 -16.02 20.14
CA ASP A 427 -13.44 -15.23 19.38
C ASP A 427 -12.81 -14.02 18.65
N LYS A 428 -11.47 -13.94 18.60
CA LYS A 428 -10.68 -12.84 18.02
C LYS A 428 -10.84 -11.49 18.72
N THR A 429 -11.32 -11.49 19.96
CA THR A 429 -11.37 -10.28 20.80
C THR A 429 -10.14 -10.14 21.69
N PHE A 430 -9.77 -8.91 22.03
CA PHE A 430 -8.78 -8.55 23.04
C PHE A 430 -9.41 -8.31 24.40
N ARG A 431 -10.61 -7.72 24.47
CA ARG A 431 -11.32 -7.31 25.69
C ARG A 431 -10.53 -6.29 26.54
N PRO A 432 -10.22 -5.10 26.00
CA PRO A 432 -9.30 -4.14 26.60
C PRO A 432 -9.70 -3.68 28.00
N THR A 433 -11.01 -3.55 28.27
CA THR A 433 -11.53 -3.03 29.53
C THR A 433 -11.77 -4.09 30.61
N ASN A 434 -11.52 -5.37 30.30
CA ASN A 434 -11.67 -6.44 31.27
C ASN A 434 -10.50 -6.45 32.26
N ASP A 435 -10.81 -6.81 33.51
CA ASP A 435 -9.77 -7.15 34.48
C ASP A 435 -9.03 -8.39 33.98
N ILE A 436 -7.70 -8.38 34.11
CA ILE A 436 -6.87 -9.52 33.73
C ILE A 436 -6.58 -10.40 34.94
N THR A 437 -6.61 -11.72 34.74
CA THR A 437 -6.36 -12.69 35.81
C THR A 437 -4.87 -12.96 36.01
N ARG A 438 -4.50 -13.42 37.21
CA ARG A 438 -3.11 -13.74 37.58
C ARG A 438 -2.46 -14.75 36.62
N GLN A 439 -3.21 -15.75 36.16
CA GLN A 439 -2.70 -16.70 35.17
C GLN A 439 -2.52 -16.09 33.76
N GLU A 440 -3.32 -15.09 33.39
CA GLU A 440 -3.18 -14.43 32.09
C GLU A 440 -1.93 -13.56 32.09
N VAL A 441 -1.69 -12.79 33.16
CA VAL A 441 -0.47 -11.97 33.29
C VAL A 441 0.79 -12.81 33.22
N VAL A 442 0.88 -13.91 33.99
CA VAL A 442 2.07 -14.78 33.94
C VAL A 442 2.24 -15.47 32.58
N THR A 443 1.15 -15.73 31.86
CA THR A 443 1.25 -16.28 30.50
C THR A 443 1.82 -15.26 29.54
N VAL A 444 1.35 -14.02 29.57
CA VAL A 444 1.86 -12.92 28.72
C VAL A 444 3.34 -12.66 29.03
N VAL A 445 3.70 -12.40 30.29
CA VAL A 445 5.09 -12.17 30.71
C VAL A 445 5.98 -13.37 30.39
N GLY A 446 5.48 -14.59 30.61
CA GLY A 446 6.21 -15.81 30.31
C GLY A 446 6.49 -16.00 28.82
N ARG A 447 5.55 -15.64 27.93
CA ARG A 447 5.76 -15.65 26.48
C ARG A 447 6.80 -14.62 26.07
N THR A 448 6.67 -13.39 26.55
CA THR A 448 7.62 -12.30 26.26
C THR A 448 9.05 -12.67 26.65
N LEU A 449 9.24 -13.37 27.77
CA LEU A 449 10.55 -13.83 28.23
C LEU A 449 11.02 -15.15 27.60
N GLY A 450 10.24 -15.75 26.68
CA GLY A 450 10.56 -17.05 26.08
C GLY A 450 10.63 -18.21 27.09
N LEU A 451 9.82 -18.18 28.14
CA LEU A 451 9.78 -19.25 29.14
C LEU A 451 9.13 -20.52 28.58
N ASP A 452 9.48 -21.67 29.15
CA ASP A 452 8.85 -22.95 28.80
C ASP A 452 7.38 -22.96 29.28
N GLY A 453 6.47 -22.87 28.31
CA GLY A 453 5.02 -22.94 28.49
C GLY A 453 4.46 -24.37 28.49
N THR A 454 5.30 -25.41 28.36
CA THR A 454 4.83 -26.80 28.30
C THR A 454 4.07 -27.17 29.56
N LYS A 455 2.81 -27.59 29.37
CA LYS A 455 1.91 -27.99 30.45
C LYS A 455 2.55 -29.01 31.38
N ARG A 456 2.70 -28.68 32.67
CA ARG A 456 3.35 -29.54 33.66
C ARG A 456 2.78 -29.34 35.06
N LYS A 457 3.05 -30.29 35.94
CA LYS A 457 2.66 -30.20 37.36
C LYS A 457 3.39 -29.03 38.01
N THR A 458 2.65 -28.21 38.74
CA THR A 458 3.21 -27.10 39.52
C THR A 458 3.28 -27.45 41.00
N LYS A 459 3.93 -26.60 41.81
CA LYS A 459 3.92 -26.70 43.27
C LYS A 459 2.61 -26.25 43.91
N PHE A 460 1.71 -25.61 43.15
CA PHE A 460 0.47 -25.05 43.66
C PHE A 460 -0.69 -26.02 43.50
N GLU A 461 -1.47 -26.22 44.56
CA GLU A 461 -2.58 -27.18 44.57
C GLU A 461 -3.73 -26.78 43.63
N ASP A 462 -3.94 -25.48 43.43
CA ASP A 462 -5.02 -24.92 42.62
C ASP A 462 -4.62 -24.62 41.16
N VAL A 463 -3.48 -25.16 40.71
CA VAL A 463 -3.02 -25.09 39.31
C VAL A 463 -2.87 -26.51 38.74
N PRO A 464 -3.93 -27.05 38.10
CA PRO A 464 -3.90 -28.34 37.44
C PRO A 464 -2.81 -28.41 36.37
N SER A 465 -2.19 -29.58 36.19
CA SER A 465 -1.10 -29.74 35.21
C SER A 465 -1.54 -29.53 33.76
N ASP A 466 -2.81 -29.74 33.46
CA ASP A 466 -3.42 -29.59 32.13
C ASP A 466 -3.92 -28.17 31.82
N LEU A 467 -3.89 -27.27 32.81
CA LEU A 467 -4.20 -25.85 32.64
C LEU A 467 -3.24 -25.22 31.62
N TYR A 468 -3.74 -24.40 30.70
CA TYR A 468 -2.93 -23.80 29.63
C TYR A 468 -1.74 -22.98 30.14
N SER A 469 -1.86 -22.40 31.34
CA SER A 469 -0.84 -21.58 31.97
C SER A 469 0.11 -22.36 32.88
N SER A 470 -0.09 -23.67 33.09
CA SER A 470 0.64 -24.44 34.12
C SER A 470 2.17 -24.45 33.91
N GLY A 471 2.62 -24.55 32.65
CA GLY A 471 4.03 -24.46 32.27
C GLY A 471 4.63 -23.09 32.60
N TYR A 472 3.96 -22.02 32.20
CA TYR A 472 4.39 -20.65 32.49
C TYR A 472 4.36 -20.33 33.99
N VAL A 473 3.34 -20.77 34.72
CA VAL A 473 3.26 -20.63 36.18
C VAL A 473 4.47 -21.29 36.84
N ALA A 474 4.80 -22.53 36.45
CA ALA A 474 5.97 -23.23 36.98
C ALA A 474 7.26 -22.49 36.63
N SER A 475 7.48 -22.18 35.35
CA SER A 475 8.71 -21.53 34.87
C SER A 475 8.93 -20.14 35.49
N ALA A 476 7.88 -19.32 35.61
CA ALA A 476 7.97 -18.01 36.24
C ALA A 476 8.24 -18.10 37.75
N THR A 477 7.66 -19.11 38.41
CA THR A 477 7.93 -19.37 39.83
C THR A 477 9.36 -19.84 40.07
N ASP A 478 9.87 -20.73 39.23
CA ASP A 478 11.25 -21.24 39.31
C ASP A 478 12.29 -20.12 39.12
N LYS A 479 11.95 -19.11 38.30
CA LYS A 479 12.75 -17.90 38.09
C LYS A 479 12.54 -16.80 39.14
N GLY A 480 11.63 -16.97 40.08
CA GLY A 480 11.33 -15.96 41.10
C GLY A 480 10.53 -14.75 40.60
N ILE A 481 9.98 -14.80 39.38
CA ILE A 481 9.20 -13.71 38.76
C ILE A 481 7.88 -13.50 39.50
N ILE A 482 7.26 -14.61 39.93
CA ILE A 482 5.99 -14.59 40.66
C ILE A 482 6.01 -15.62 41.78
N GLN A 483 5.38 -15.27 42.89
CA GLN A 483 5.21 -16.16 44.03
C GLN A 483 3.72 -16.52 44.22
N GLY A 484 3.49 -17.63 44.91
CA GLY A 484 2.13 -18.00 45.35
C GLY A 484 1.73 -17.26 46.62
N TYR A 485 0.46 -17.38 46.95
CA TYR A 485 -0.09 -16.98 48.24
C TYR A 485 0.19 -18.06 49.30
N PRO A 486 0.00 -17.73 50.60
CA PRO A 486 0.04 -18.73 51.67
C PRO A 486 -0.84 -19.95 51.37
N SER A 487 -0.44 -21.10 51.94
CA SER A 487 -1.09 -22.41 51.75
C SER A 487 -0.91 -23.02 50.34
N ASP A 488 0.24 -22.79 49.70
CA ASP A 488 0.59 -23.38 48.40
C ASP A 488 -0.45 -23.13 47.29
N ARG A 489 -1.00 -21.91 47.25
CA ARG A 489 -2.02 -21.51 46.28
C ARG A 489 -1.54 -20.41 45.34
N PHE A 490 -1.87 -20.54 44.06
CA PHE A 490 -1.60 -19.52 43.05
C PHE A 490 -2.80 -18.62 42.77
N LYS A 491 -4.04 -19.13 42.91
CA LYS A 491 -5.29 -18.44 42.57
C LYS A 491 -5.36 -17.99 41.09
N PRO A 492 -5.29 -18.91 40.11
CA PRO A 492 -5.10 -18.56 38.70
C PRO A 492 -6.19 -17.66 38.12
N LYS A 493 -7.46 -17.83 38.53
CA LYS A 493 -8.61 -17.07 38.01
C LYS A 493 -8.87 -15.75 38.75
N GLN A 494 -8.09 -15.41 39.77
CA GLN A 494 -8.27 -14.16 40.49
C GLN A 494 -7.76 -13.00 39.63
N SER A 495 -8.53 -11.91 39.54
CA SER A 495 -8.03 -10.66 38.98
C SER A 495 -6.79 -10.21 39.76
N ILE A 496 -5.76 -9.77 39.04
CA ILE A 496 -4.51 -9.31 39.64
C ILE A 496 -4.54 -7.79 39.82
N THR A 497 -3.98 -7.32 40.92
CA THR A 497 -3.93 -5.89 41.23
C THR A 497 -2.79 -5.18 40.50
N ARG A 498 -2.89 -3.85 40.39
CA ARG A 498 -1.84 -3.01 39.77
C ARG A 498 -0.50 -3.12 40.51
N GLY A 499 -0.52 -3.10 41.84
CA GLY A 499 0.69 -3.27 42.66
C GLY A 499 1.35 -4.64 42.48
N GLU A 500 0.56 -5.71 42.36
CA GLU A 500 1.10 -7.04 42.07
C GLU A 500 1.75 -7.12 40.68
N VAL A 501 1.19 -6.44 39.68
CA VAL A 501 1.81 -6.36 38.35
C VAL A 501 3.12 -5.61 38.38
N ALA A 502 3.22 -4.50 39.14
CA ALA A 502 4.48 -3.78 39.30
C ALA A 502 5.60 -4.70 39.80
N VAL A 503 5.32 -5.49 40.84
CA VAL A 503 6.28 -6.48 41.38
C VAL A 503 6.66 -7.55 40.35
N ILE A 504 5.70 -8.05 39.57
CA ILE A 504 5.97 -9.04 38.52
C ILE A 504 6.88 -8.45 37.44
N ILE A 505 6.61 -7.21 37.01
CA ILE A 505 7.38 -6.54 35.96
C ILE A 505 8.81 -6.25 36.44
N GLU A 506 8.99 -5.76 37.66
CA GLU A 506 10.32 -5.56 38.26
C GLU A 506 11.11 -6.88 38.30
N ASN A 507 10.51 -7.95 38.82
CA ASN A 507 11.19 -9.24 38.92
C ASN A 507 11.48 -9.89 37.54
N ALA A 508 10.69 -9.55 36.53
CA ALA A 508 10.82 -10.10 35.18
C ALA A 508 11.84 -9.35 34.32
N PHE A 509 11.86 -8.02 34.41
CA PHE A 509 12.55 -7.15 33.45
C PHE A 509 13.49 -6.14 34.09
N GLY A 510 13.47 -6.00 35.41
CA GLY A 510 14.34 -5.11 36.15
C GLY A 510 15.77 -5.65 36.33
N PRO A 511 16.57 -5.01 37.19
CA PRO A 511 16.18 -3.90 38.07
C PRO A 511 15.95 -2.60 37.29
N PHE A 512 14.91 -1.85 37.66
CA PHE A 512 14.65 -0.51 37.15
C PHE A 512 15.21 0.56 38.11
N ASP A 513 15.51 1.77 37.61
CA ASP A 513 16.08 2.82 38.45
C ASP A 513 15.04 3.35 39.46
N SER A 514 15.47 3.55 40.71
CA SER A 514 14.67 4.07 41.82
C SER A 514 15.30 5.29 42.49
N ASN A 515 16.24 5.96 41.80
CA ASN A 515 16.99 7.11 42.30
C ASN A 515 16.10 8.29 42.74
N LYS A 516 14.85 8.36 42.28
CA LYS A 516 13.81 9.18 42.92
C LYS A 516 12.59 8.32 43.24
N LYS A 517 12.01 8.52 44.43
CA LYS A 517 10.70 7.98 44.75
C LYS A 517 9.64 8.82 44.04
N ALA A 518 9.16 8.36 42.88
CA ALA A 518 7.86 8.79 42.39
C ALA A 518 6.82 8.50 43.48
N THR A 519 6.08 9.52 43.91
CA THR A 519 5.15 9.42 45.06
C THR A 519 3.70 9.55 44.57
N PHE A 520 3.01 8.43 44.54
CA PHE A 520 1.56 8.42 44.51
C PHE A 520 1.05 8.45 45.94
N SER A 521 0.12 9.36 46.25
CA SER A 521 -0.35 9.55 47.63
C SER A 521 -1.09 8.35 48.22
N ASP A 522 -1.54 7.42 47.38
CA ASP A 522 -2.24 6.19 47.76
C ASP A 522 -1.35 4.93 47.72
N VAL A 523 -0.04 5.09 47.56
CA VAL A 523 0.93 4.00 47.71
C VAL A 523 1.54 4.11 49.11
N ASP A 524 1.17 3.16 49.97
CA ASP A 524 1.77 3.04 51.31
C ASP A 524 3.25 2.68 51.19
N ALA A 525 4.13 3.45 51.83
CA ALA A 525 5.58 3.27 51.76
C ALA A 525 6.06 1.94 52.35
N ASP A 526 5.26 1.32 53.24
CA ASP A 526 5.54 0.02 53.84
C ASP A 526 4.88 -1.14 53.06
N ALA A 527 4.15 -0.86 51.96
CA ALA A 527 3.57 -1.89 51.12
C ALA A 527 4.67 -2.66 50.36
N TYR A 528 4.45 -3.97 50.18
CA TYR A 528 5.41 -4.86 49.52
C TYR A 528 5.66 -4.55 48.04
N TYR A 529 4.88 -3.66 47.43
CA TYR A 529 5.00 -3.21 46.04
C TYR A 529 5.51 -1.77 45.91
N ALA A 530 5.79 -1.10 47.04
CA ALA A 530 5.98 0.35 47.05
C ALA A 530 7.24 0.77 46.27
N ASP A 531 8.34 0.05 46.46
CA ASP A 531 9.61 0.37 45.79
C ASP A 531 9.54 0.06 44.29
N GLU A 532 8.86 -1.03 43.90
CA GLU A 532 8.66 -1.40 42.48
C GLU A 532 7.74 -0.41 41.76
N VAL A 533 6.67 0.06 42.41
CA VAL A 533 5.83 1.13 41.87
C VAL A 533 6.62 2.42 41.71
N SER A 534 7.47 2.78 42.67
CA SER A 534 8.34 3.97 42.54
C SER A 534 9.33 3.83 41.38
N ALA A 535 9.98 2.68 41.22
CA ALA A 535 10.97 2.45 40.17
C ALA A 535 10.35 2.53 38.76
N LEU A 536 9.25 1.79 38.54
CA LEU A 536 8.57 1.79 37.25
C LEU A 536 7.96 3.15 36.89
N ALA A 537 7.57 3.95 37.87
CA ALA A 537 7.03 5.28 37.61
C ALA A 537 8.13 6.31 37.27
N GLU A 538 9.33 6.19 37.87
CA GLU A 538 10.47 7.05 37.50
C GLU A 538 10.96 6.74 36.08
N GLU A 539 10.86 5.48 35.65
CA GLU A 539 11.13 5.04 34.27
C GLU A 539 9.96 5.31 33.30
N GLU A 540 8.90 6.00 33.74
CA GLU A 540 7.69 6.31 32.94
C GLU A 540 6.98 5.06 32.36
N ILE A 541 7.28 3.86 32.87
CA ILE A 541 6.67 2.58 32.48
C ILE A 541 5.22 2.51 32.96
N ILE A 542 4.95 3.03 34.15
CA ILE A 542 3.59 3.13 34.71
C ILE A 542 3.22 4.58 34.98
N THR A 543 1.93 4.87 34.86
CA THR A 543 1.37 6.18 35.17
C THR A 543 0.17 6.05 36.11
N GLY A 544 -0.08 7.13 36.87
CA GLY A 544 -1.28 7.29 37.67
C GLY A 544 -2.50 7.64 36.84
N TYR A 545 -3.68 7.61 37.45
CA TYR A 545 -4.91 8.08 36.86
C TYR A 545 -4.97 9.62 36.86
N ALA A 546 -5.96 10.18 36.15
CA ALA A 546 -6.16 11.63 36.06
C ALA A 546 -6.40 12.33 37.41
N ASP A 547 -6.77 11.58 38.45
CA ASP A 547 -6.90 12.06 39.84
C ASP A 547 -5.56 12.08 40.61
N GLY A 548 -4.45 11.71 39.97
CA GLY A 548 -3.11 11.68 40.55
C GLY A 548 -2.81 10.43 41.39
N LEU A 549 -3.73 9.45 41.43
CA LEU A 549 -3.58 8.23 42.22
C LEU A 549 -3.09 7.05 41.37
N TYR A 550 -2.36 6.12 41.97
CA TYR A 550 -1.95 4.89 41.27
C TYR A 550 -2.96 3.75 41.39
N LYS A 551 -3.72 3.69 42.50
CA LYS A 551 -4.72 2.67 42.84
C LYS A 551 -4.12 1.26 42.88
N PRO A 552 -3.08 1.00 43.68
CA PRO A 552 -2.32 -0.24 43.65
C PRO A 552 -3.17 -1.49 43.94
N ASP A 553 -4.19 -1.37 44.79
CA ASP A 553 -5.05 -2.50 45.19
C ASP A 553 -6.22 -2.77 44.21
N GLN A 554 -6.37 -1.93 43.18
CA GLN A 554 -7.40 -2.15 42.16
C GLN A 554 -6.91 -3.16 41.10
N PRO A 555 -7.83 -4.00 40.55
CA PRO A 555 -7.53 -4.82 39.40
C PRO A 555 -7.01 -3.99 38.22
N ILE A 556 -5.96 -4.47 37.56
CA ILE A 556 -5.45 -3.88 36.33
C ILE A 556 -6.26 -4.35 35.12
N LYS A 557 -6.47 -3.46 34.16
CA LYS A 557 -7.15 -3.78 32.90
C LYS A 557 -6.18 -4.42 31.90
N ARG A 558 -6.71 -5.22 30.98
CA ARG A 558 -5.89 -5.87 29.93
C ARG A 558 -5.16 -4.84 29.05
N SER A 559 -5.81 -3.71 28.72
CA SER A 559 -5.18 -2.61 27.98
C SER A 559 -4.06 -1.92 28.76
N GLU A 560 -4.18 -1.81 30.08
CA GLU A 560 -3.16 -1.22 30.94
C GLU A 560 -1.94 -2.13 31.04
N LEU A 561 -2.13 -3.45 31.17
CA LEU A 561 -1.02 -4.40 31.09
C LEU A 561 -0.29 -4.32 29.76
N ALA A 562 -1.02 -4.22 28.64
CA ALA A 562 -0.40 -4.06 27.33
C ALA A 562 0.49 -2.82 27.29
N ALA A 563 0.00 -1.68 27.79
CA ALA A 563 0.77 -0.45 27.87
C ALA A 563 2.03 -0.57 28.73
N VAL A 564 1.91 -1.16 29.93
CA VAL A 564 3.05 -1.41 30.84
C VAL A 564 4.10 -2.25 30.13
N LEU A 565 3.70 -3.38 29.54
CA LEU A 565 4.63 -4.29 28.91
C LEU A 565 5.26 -3.72 27.64
N SER A 566 4.50 -2.98 26.82
CA SER A 566 5.05 -2.27 25.67
C SER A 566 6.09 -1.24 26.10
N LYS A 567 5.83 -0.44 27.15
CA LYS A 567 6.81 0.52 27.67
C LYS A 567 8.05 -0.17 28.23
N VAL A 568 7.93 -1.37 28.80
CA VAL A 568 9.09 -2.18 29.20
C VAL A 568 9.94 -2.56 27.99
N LEU A 569 9.32 -3.03 26.91
CA LEU A 569 10.03 -3.58 25.74
C LEU A 569 10.54 -2.50 24.77
N TYR A 570 9.88 -1.34 24.73
CA TYR A 570 10.12 -0.29 23.74
C TYR A 570 10.35 1.04 24.47
N GLU A 571 11.62 1.41 24.65
CA GLU A 571 12.01 2.62 25.40
C GLU A 571 11.47 3.92 24.78
N ASN A 572 11.25 3.96 23.47
CA ASN A 572 10.65 5.11 22.77
C ASN A 572 9.18 5.39 23.14
N LEU A 573 8.53 4.46 23.85
CA LEU A 573 7.16 4.62 24.36
C LEU A 573 7.09 5.20 25.78
N ARG A 574 8.25 5.37 26.44
CA ARG A 574 8.32 5.91 27.80
C ARG A 574 8.02 7.40 27.80
#